data_AF-A0A558AN39-F1
#
_entry.id   AF-A0A558AN39-F1
#
_cell.length_a   1.000
_cell.length_b   1.000
_cell.length_c   1.000
_cell.angle_alpha   90.00
_cell.angle_beta   90.00
_cell.angle_gamma   90.00
#
_symmetry.space_group_name_H-M   'P 1'
#
loop_
_entity.id
_entity.type
_entity.pdbx_description
1 polymer ?
#
loop_
_entity_poly.entity_id
_entity_poly.type
_entity_poly.pdbx_seq_one_letter_code
_entity_poly.pdbx_strand_id
1 'polypeptide(L)'
;MLTRENAAGSRVRSSDSMPIGRLIRSVRREHGLTQYGLAEALATVSENDSLSRDEVARWERGKRVPGPYWQQWLSAVLEISPDRLRSSARLARELRWR
;
A
#
# COMPACT_ATOMS: atom_id res chain seq x y z
N MET A 1 12.14 9.81 34.61
CA MET A 1 10.75 10.06 34.20
C MET A 1 10.76 10.27 32.69
N LEU A 2 10.20 9.32 31.96
CA LEU A 2 10.15 9.28 30.50
C LEU A 2 9.17 10.36 30.00
N THR A 3 9.58 11.14 29.00
CA THR A 3 8.86 11.29 27.73
C THR A 3 9.82 11.93 26.73
N ARG A 4 10.25 11.11 25.78
CA ARG A 4 10.82 11.58 24.52
C ARG A 4 9.70 12.31 23.79
N GLU A 5 9.74 13.63 23.75
CA GLU A 5 9.00 14.39 22.74
C GLU A 5 9.69 14.16 21.39
N ASN A 6 9.37 13.01 20.78
CA ASN A 6 9.88 12.67 19.48
C ASN A 6 9.12 13.51 18.46
N ALA A 7 9.74 14.63 18.07
CA ALA A 7 9.37 15.45 16.94
C ALA A 7 9.39 14.62 15.65
N ALA A 8 8.32 13.86 15.40
CA ALA A 8 8.04 13.18 14.14
C ALA A 8 6.77 13.71 13.47
N GLY A 9 6.27 14.87 13.91
CA GLY A 9 5.22 15.63 13.24
C GLY A 9 5.79 16.65 12.26
N SER A 10 6.48 16.24 11.20
CA SER A 10 6.59 17.02 9.95
C SER A 10 7.42 16.28 8.91
N ARG A 11 6.74 15.66 7.95
CA ARG A 11 7.03 15.70 6.50
C ARG A 11 6.08 14.74 5.77
N VAL A 12 4.77 14.98 5.88
CA VAL A 12 3.93 14.75 4.69
C VAL A 12 4.29 15.88 3.72
N ARG A 13 5.50 15.81 3.15
CA ARG A 13 5.73 16.51 1.90
C ARG A 13 4.76 15.87 0.94
N SER A 14 4.01 16.72 0.26
CA SER A 14 3.29 16.44 -0.98
C SER A 14 4.21 15.71 -1.96
N SER A 15 4.46 14.42 -1.76
CA SER A 15 4.77 13.48 -2.84
C SER A 15 3.43 13.17 -3.48
N ASP A 16 3.04 14.16 -4.27
CA ASP A 16 2.01 14.22 -5.29
C ASP A 16 1.38 12.86 -5.62
N SER A 17 0.05 12.83 -5.47
CA SER A 17 -0.89 11.88 -6.08
C SER A 17 -0.20 10.82 -6.95
N MET A 18 0.15 9.67 -6.37
CA MET A 18 0.78 8.58 -7.11
C MET A 18 -0.18 7.40 -7.26
N PRO A 19 -0.14 6.65 -8.37
CA PRO A 19 -0.97 5.47 -8.55
C PRO A 19 -0.70 4.44 -7.45
N ILE A 20 -1.75 3.79 -6.97
CA ILE A 20 -1.68 2.83 -5.86
C ILE A 20 -0.59 1.76 -6.02
N GLY A 21 -0.29 1.32 -7.25
CA GLY A 21 0.81 0.37 -7.50
C GLY A 21 2.19 0.91 -7.10
N ARG A 22 2.48 2.18 -7.41
CA ARG A 22 3.73 2.82 -6.99
C ARG A 22 3.76 3.06 -5.49
N LEU A 23 2.61 3.44 -4.91
CA LEU A 23 2.47 3.62 -3.47
C LEU A 23 2.78 2.32 -2.71
N ILE A 24 2.14 1.22 -3.08
CA ILE A 24 2.37 -0.11 -2.50
C ILE A 24 3.86 -0.47 -2.58
N ARG A 25 4.48 -0.29 -3.75
CA ARG A 25 5.90 -0.64 -3.95
C ARG A 25 6.83 0.20 -3.08
N SER A 26 6.58 1.51 -2.96
CA SER A 26 7.42 2.41 -2.15
C SER A 26 7.35 2.02 -0.69
N VAL A 27 6.14 1.95 -0.13
CA VAL A 27 5.94 1.68 1.30
C VAL A 27 6.39 0.26 1.65
N ARG A 28 6.12 -0.74 0.81
CA ARG A 28 6.64 -2.08 1.02
C ARG A 28 8.17 -2.10 1.14
N ARG A 29 8.88 -1.35 0.30
CA ARG A 29 10.35 -1.25 0.36
C ARG A 29 10.83 -0.50 1.60
N GLU A 30 10.13 0.55 2.00
CA GLU A 30 10.40 1.28 3.25
C GLU A 30 10.25 0.38 4.48
N HIS A 31 9.29 -0.56 4.46
CA HIS A 31 9.09 -1.58 5.50
C HIS A 31 10.06 -2.78 5.37
N GLY A 32 10.99 -2.78 4.41
CA GLY A 32 11.92 -3.89 4.18
C GLY A 32 11.27 -5.19 3.67
N LEU A 33 10.00 -5.14 3.25
CA LEU A 33 9.24 -6.30 2.83
C LEU A 33 9.58 -6.69 1.38
N THR A 34 9.69 -7.99 1.11
CA THR A 34 9.68 -8.52 -0.26
C THR A 34 8.25 -8.60 -0.80
N GLN A 35 8.06 -8.80 -2.11
CA GLN A 35 6.69 -9.02 -2.64
C GLN A 35 6.04 -10.29 -2.05
N TYR A 36 6.84 -11.32 -1.74
CA TYR A 36 6.37 -12.49 -1.01
C TYR A 36 5.99 -12.14 0.43
N GLY A 37 6.84 -11.38 1.13
CA GLY A 37 6.55 -10.96 2.51
C GLY A 37 5.28 -10.11 2.62
N LEU A 38 5.01 -9.25 1.64
CA LEU A 38 3.73 -8.54 1.60
C LEU A 38 2.55 -9.49 1.34
N ALA A 39 2.70 -10.47 0.45
CA ALA A 39 1.64 -11.45 0.20
C ALA A 39 1.33 -12.29 1.43
N GLU A 40 2.35 -12.77 2.13
CA GLU A 40 2.24 -13.54 3.37
C GLU A 40 1.62 -12.71 4.50
N ALA A 41 2.04 -11.46 4.67
CA ALA A 41 1.45 -10.56 5.66
C ALA A 41 -0.03 -10.32 5.38
N LEU A 42 -0.40 -10.10 4.11
CA LEU A 42 -1.80 -9.95 3.70
C LEU A 42 -2.61 -11.22 3.96
N ALA A 43 -2.08 -12.39 3.60
CA ALA A 43 -2.76 -13.66 3.84
C ALA A 43 -3.00 -13.91 5.33
N THR A 44 -2.01 -13.57 6.17
CA THR A 44 -2.09 -13.70 7.63
C THR A 44 -3.18 -12.82 8.23
N VAL A 45 -3.22 -11.53 7.88
CA VAL A 45 -4.20 -10.60 8.48
C VAL A 45 -5.61 -10.76 7.93
N SER A 46 -5.74 -11.24 6.69
CA SER A 46 -7.05 -11.38 6.01
C SER A 46 -7.68 -12.76 6.17
N GLU A 47 -6.95 -13.71 6.77
CA GLU A 47 -7.29 -15.14 6.82
C GLU A 47 -7.63 -15.71 5.43
N ASN A 48 -6.94 -15.19 4.40
CA ASN A 48 -7.22 -15.50 3.00
C ASN A 48 -5.91 -15.70 2.22
N ASP A 49 -5.59 -16.95 1.91
CA ASP A 49 -4.38 -17.39 1.23
C ASP A 49 -4.44 -17.29 -0.31
N SER A 50 -5.55 -16.83 -0.88
CA SER A 50 -5.73 -16.72 -2.34
C SER A 50 -4.83 -15.67 -2.99
N LEU A 51 -4.23 -14.77 -2.21
CA LEU A 51 -3.34 -13.73 -2.71
C LEU A 51 -1.90 -14.22 -2.82
N SER A 52 -1.41 -14.27 -4.05
CA SER A 52 -0.04 -14.65 -4.34
C SER A 52 0.89 -13.44 -4.56
N ARG A 53 2.20 -13.70 -4.52
CA ARG A 53 3.23 -12.74 -4.92
C ARG A 53 2.97 -12.13 -6.31
N ASP A 54 2.43 -12.92 -7.24
CA ASP A 54 2.15 -12.45 -8.61
C ASP A 54 1.03 -11.42 -8.64
N GLU A 55 0.05 -11.53 -7.75
CA GLU A 55 -1.00 -10.53 -7.61
C GLU A 55 -0.42 -9.21 -7.09
N VAL A 56 0.47 -9.27 -6.09
CA VAL A 56 1.25 -8.09 -5.63
C VAL A 56 2.05 -7.50 -6.79
N ALA A 57 2.75 -8.32 -7.58
CA ALA A 57 3.52 -7.85 -8.72
C ALA A 57 2.65 -7.24 -9.84
N ARG A 58 1.40 -7.70 -10.02
CA ARG A 58 0.44 -7.08 -10.94
C ARG A 58 -0.02 -5.72 -10.42
N TRP A 59 -0.23 -5.57 -9.11
CA TRP A 59 -0.57 -4.28 -8.51
C TRP A 59 0.56 -3.27 -8.63
N GLU A 60 1.79 -3.64 -8.25
CA GLU A 60 2.94 -2.74 -8.27
C GLU A 60 3.28 -2.22 -9.67
N ARG A 61 3.03 -3.03 -10.70
CA ARG A 61 3.22 -2.66 -12.11
C ARG A 61 2.02 -1.93 -12.72
N GLY A 62 0.93 -1.74 -11.96
CA GLY A 62 -0.30 -1.11 -12.44
C GLY A 62 -1.10 -1.97 -13.42
N LYS A 63 -0.81 -3.28 -13.53
CA LYS A 63 -1.58 -4.21 -14.39
C LYS A 63 -2.97 -4.51 -13.81
N ARG A 64 -3.10 -4.45 -12.49
CA ARG A 64 -4.38 -4.54 -11.76
C ARG A 64 -4.41 -3.47 -10.66
N VAL A 65 -5.61 -2.99 -10.35
CA VAL A 65 -5.86 -2.12 -9.19
C VAL A 65 -6.48 -3.00 -8.11
N PRO A 66 -5.94 -3.05 -6.88
CA PRO A 66 -6.54 -3.85 -5.81
C PRO A 66 -7.97 -3.38 -5.54
N GLY A 67 -8.88 -4.34 -5.33
CA GLY A 67 -10.28 -4.07 -4.98
C GLY A 67 -10.43 -3.55 -3.55
N PRO A 68 -11.62 -3.04 -3.17
CA PRO A 68 -11.87 -2.48 -1.84
C PRO A 68 -11.50 -3.41 -0.68
N TYR A 69 -11.78 -4.71 -0.80
CA TYR A 69 -11.38 -5.72 0.19
C TYR A 69 -9.87 -5.73 0.45
N TRP A 70 -9.06 -5.85 -0.60
CA TRP A 70 -7.59 -5.83 -0.46
C TRP A 70 -7.05 -4.46 -0.05
N GLN A 71 -7.74 -3.37 -0.40
CA GLN A 71 -7.37 -2.03 0.06
C GLN A 71 -7.45 -1.89 1.58
N GLN A 72 -8.44 -2.50 2.22
CA GLN A 72 -8.54 -2.51 3.69
C GLN A 72 -7.32 -3.18 4.33
N TRP A 73 -6.93 -4.35 3.85
CA TRP A 73 -5.78 -5.09 4.38
C TRP A 73 -4.44 -4.42 4.05
N LEU A 74 -4.31 -3.82 2.87
CA LEU A 74 -3.15 -3.02 2.51
C LEU A 74 -2.99 -1.81 3.43
N SER A 75 -4.09 -1.16 3.82
CA SER A 75 -4.05 -0.06 4.79
C SER A 75 -3.51 -0.52 6.14
N ALA A 76 -3.94 -1.68 6.62
CA ALA A 76 -3.47 -2.26 7.88
C ALA A 76 -1.99 -2.69 7.82
N VAL A 77 -1.59 -3.46 6.80
CA VAL A 77 -0.24 -4.05 6.71
C VAL A 77 0.84 -3.01 6.38
N LEU A 78 0.51 -2.03 5.54
CA LEU A 78 1.46 -0.99 5.12
C LEU A 78 1.35 0.29 5.94
N GLU A 79 0.46 0.33 6.94
CA GLU A 79 0.23 1.50 7.80
C GLU A 79 -0.09 2.79 6.99
N ILE A 80 -0.79 2.62 5.87
CA ILE A 80 -1.23 3.71 5.00
C ILE A 80 -2.66 4.07 5.37
N SER A 81 -2.98 5.37 5.51
CA SER A 81 -4.37 5.78 5.75
C SER A 81 -5.32 5.29 4.65
N PRO A 82 -6.53 4.79 5.00
CA PRO A 82 -7.49 4.29 4.01
C PRO A 82 -7.82 5.31 2.91
N ASP A 83 -7.91 6.60 3.26
CA ASP A 83 -8.19 7.69 2.30
C ASP A 83 -7.08 7.88 1.28
N ARG A 84 -5.82 7.83 1.71
CA ARG A 84 -4.68 7.94 0.80
C ARG A 84 -4.65 6.76 -0.17
N LEU A 85 -4.94 5.57 0.32
CA LEU A 85 -4.96 4.36 -0.50
C LEU A 85 -6.11 4.40 -1.52
N ARG A 86 -7.32 4.79 -1.10
CA ARG A 86 -8.48 5.01 -1.99
C ARG A 86 -8.19 6.06 -3.06
N SER A 87 -7.62 7.19 -2.67
CA SER A 87 -7.28 8.29 -3.60
C SER A 87 -6.26 7.83 -4.65
N SER A 88 -5.23 7.10 -4.22
CA SER A 88 -4.22 6.51 -5.11
C SER A 88 -4.82 5.45 -6.05
N ALA A 89 -5.84 4.71 -5.60
CA ALA A 89 -6.55 3.73 -6.41
C ALA A 89 -7.46 4.38 -7.46
N ARG A 90 -8.06 5.54 -7.15
CA ARG A 90 -8.83 6.35 -8.12
C ARG A 90 -7.91 6.87 -9.21
N LEU A 91 -6.79 7.49 -8.83
CA LEU A 91 -5.78 7.97 -9.77
C LEU A 91 -5.26 6.86 -10.71
N ALA A 92 -4.99 5.66 -10.18
CA ALA A 92 -4.53 4.54 -11.00
C ALA A 92 -5.55 4.11 -12.07
N ARG A 93 -6.86 4.24 -11.79
CA ARG A 93 -7.92 3.95 -12.76
C ARG A 93 -8.01 5.05 -13.82
N GLU A 94 -7.90 6.31 -13.42
CA GLU A 94 -7.94 7.46 -14.34
C GLU A 94 -6.77 7.44 -15.33
N LEU A 95 -5.55 7.13 -14.87
CA LEU A 95 -4.38 7.02 -15.75
C LEU A 95 -4.44 5.82 -16.71
N ARG A 96 -5.31 4.84 -16.47
CA ARG A 96 -5.50 3.69 -17.38
C ARG A 96 -6.40 4.03 -18.58
N TRP A 97 -7.24 5.07 -18.46
CA TRP A 97 -8.14 5.53 -19.53
C TRP A 97 -7.54 6.64 -20.40
N ARG A 98 -6.27 6.97 -20.18
CA ARG A 98 -5.44 7.80 -21.06
C ARG A 98 -4.49 6.92 -21.85
#